data_AF-A0A220UD69-F1
#
_entry.id   AF-A0A220UD69-F1
#
_cell.length_a   1.000
_cell.length_b   1.000
_cell.length_c   1.000
_cell.angle_alpha   90.00
_cell.angle_beta   90.00
_cell.angle_gamma   90.00
#
_symmetry.space_group_name_H-M   'P 1'
#
loop_
_entity.id
_entity.type
_entity.pdbx_description
1 polymer ?
#
loop_
_entity_poly.entity_id
_entity_poly.type
_entity_poly.pdbx_seq_one_letter_code
_entity_poly.pdbx_strand_id
1 'polypeptide(L)'
;MNNSLPWPTEAQVLPLASVRPVLDRLASLVNTHEEDAALIPGLAVTEEEVAADPPPALEQIGDELGGIEVRGLTMLTLQIEDRTDVGPYTLLGAATSFYPLYETPEAAVVLALDEDGAPGAVYGIGEDLALQLAADDLAAYLERFADALEATLDALAARGPAAEDSESARTDAAEQLMDEHLFAALLGMTDSAPALEVPLQDPAVAGIDGLPAGTLAVADLRTAPAGARVDLMEIEVPGDPLETHIAWSERGRVIAVLGG
;
A
#
# COMPACT_ATOMS: atom_id res chain seq x y z
N MET A 1 4.82 -25.11 -3.92
CA MET A 1 5.87 -24.97 -2.88
C MET A 1 5.46 -23.73 -2.12
N ASN A 2 5.25 -23.80 -0.79
CA ASN A 2 4.95 -22.59 -0.02
C ASN A 2 6.15 -21.63 -0.17
N ASN A 3 5.94 -20.55 -0.90
CA ASN A 3 6.91 -19.47 -1.10
C ASN A 3 6.84 -18.50 0.09
N SER A 4 6.87 -19.03 1.31
CA SER A 4 6.83 -18.19 2.51
C SER A 4 8.13 -17.41 2.60
N LEU A 5 8.01 -16.09 2.62
CA LEU A 5 9.10 -15.16 2.81
C LEU A 5 9.61 -15.27 4.25
N PRO A 6 10.92 -15.05 4.46
CA PRO A 6 11.51 -15.05 5.79
C PRO A 6 11.19 -13.73 6.50
N TRP A 7 9.92 -13.49 6.79
CA TRP A 7 9.47 -12.28 7.49
C TRP A 7 10.17 -12.10 8.84
N PRO A 8 10.47 -10.85 9.25
CA PRO A 8 10.83 -10.57 10.62
C PRO A 8 9.70 -10.98 11.58
N THR A 9 10.07 -11.42 12.79
CA THR A 9 9.14 -12.01 13.76
C THR A 9 9.16 -11.33 15.13
N GLU A 10 9.96 -10.27 15.28
CA GLU A 10 10.17 -9.59 16.57
C GLU A 10 9.04 -8.60 16.89
N ALA A 11 8.34 -8.10 15.86
CA ALA A 11 7.22 -7.21 16.00
C ALA A 11 6.02 -7.85 16.72
N GLN A 12 5.30 -7.01 17.47
CA GLN A 12 4.02 -7.41 18.05
C GLN A 12 2.94 -7.45 16.97
N VAL A 13 2.04 -8.42 17.08
CA VAL A 13 0.84 -8.49 16.24
C VAL A 13 0.01 -7.23 16.41
N LEU A 14 -0.36 -6.60 15.29
CA LEU A 14 -1.20 -5.42 15.24
C LEU A 14 -2.57 -5.77 15.86
N PRO A 15 -2.99 -5.10 16.94
CA PRO A 15 -4.22 -5.47 17.61
C PRO A 15 -5.42 -5.24 16.70
N LEU A 16 -6.20 -6.28 16.45
CA LEU A 16 -7.40 -6.23 15.63
C LEU A 16 -8.41 -5.18 16.10
N ALA A 17 -8.48 -4.92 17.40
CA ALA A 17 -9.33 -3.88 17.97
C ALA A 17 -9.03 -2.46 17.43
N SER A 18 -7.79 -2.21 16.96
CA SER A 18 -7.39 -0.91 16.41
C SER A 18 -7.97 -0.65 15.01
N VAL A 19 -8.23 -1.72 14.23
CA VAL A 19 -8.77 -1.64 12.87
C VAL A 19 -10.22 -2.14 12.78
N ARG A 20 -10.76 -2.73 13.84
CA ARG A 20 -12.13 -3.26 13.87
C ARG A 20 -13.19 -2.31 13.28
N PRO A 21 -13.25 -1.01 13.66
CA PRO A 21 -14.30 -0.13 13.16
C PRO A 21 -14.31 0.00 11.63
N VAL A 22 -13.13 0.09 11.02
CA VAL A 22 -13.02 0.20 9.57
C VAL A 22 -13.30 -1.12 8.86
N LEU A 23 -12.88 -2.26 9.45
CA LEU A 23 -13.23 -3.59 8.91
C LEU A 23 -14.74 -3.82 8.90
N ASP A 24 -15.44 -3.45 9.98
CA ASP A 24 -16.89 -3.57 10.07
C ASP A 24 -17.59 -2.65 9.04
N ARG A 25 -17.05 -1.45 8.80
CA ARG A 25 -17.54 -0.51 7.78
C ARG A 25 -17.36 -1.09 6.38
N LEU A 26 -16.18 -1.61 6.05
CA LEU A 26 -15.90 -2.24 4.75
C LEU A 26 -16.84 -3.43 4.50
N ALA A 27 -17.01 -4.31 5.49
CA ALA A 27 -17.96 -5.42 5.40
C ALA A 27 -19.40 -4.93 5.18
N SER A 28 -19.81 -3.86 5.85
CA SER A 28 -21.14 -3.26 5.65
C SER A 28 -21.32 -2.68 4.25
N LEU A 29 -20.31 -2.00 3.70
CA LEU A 29 -20.33 -1.46 2.33
C LEU A 29 -20.49 -2.59 1.32
N VAL A 30 -19.64 -3.61 1.40
CA VAL A 30 -19.70 -4.75 0.46
C VAL A 30 -21.03 -5.48 0.53
N ASN A 31 -21.55 -5.76 1.73
CA ASN A 31 -22.85 -6.41 1.90
C ASN A 31 -24.02 -5.57 1.36
N THR A 32 -23.89 -4.24 1.33
CA THR A 32 -24.93 -3.35 0.81
C THR A 32 -24.88 -3.22 -0.72
N HIS A 33 -23.70 -3.47 -1.31
CA HIS A 33 -23.44 -3.35 -2.74
C HIS A 33 -22.92 -4.68 -3.34
N GLU A 34 -23.60 -5.79 -3.03
CA GLU A 34 -23.18 -7.14 -3.45
C GLU A 34 -23.13 -7.35 -4.97
N GLU A 35 -23.80 -6.51 -5.76
CA GLU A 35 -23.67 -6.50 -7.22
C GLU A 35 -22.32 -5.95 -7.70
N ASP A 36 -21.67 -5.10 -6.91
CA ASP A 36 -20.53 -4.30 -7.33
C ASP A 36 -19.23 -4.62 -6.58
N ALA A 37 -19.33 -5.17 -5.37
CA ALA A 37 -18.17 -5.52 -4.57
C ALA A 37 -18.31 -6.87 -3.88
N ALA A 38 -17.16 -7.50 -3.59
CA ALA A 38 -17.06 -8.73 -2.85
C ALA A 38 -15.88 -8.68 -1.86
N LEU A 39 -16.03 -9.35 -0.72
CA LEU A 39 -14.93 -9.55 0.22
C LEU A 39 -14.12 -10.76 -0.24
N ILE A 40 -12.80 -10.63 -0.23
CA ILE A 40 -11.91 -11.78 -0.29
C ILE A 40 -11.82 -12.34 1.14
N PRO A 41 -12.25 -13.59 1.38
CA PRO A 41 -12.33 -14.14 2.74
C PRO A 41 -10.99 -14.20 3.48
N GLY A 42 -11.05 -14.04 4.80
CA GLY A 42 -9.92 -14.24 5.71
C GLY A 42 -9.48 -15.71 5.85
N LEU A 43 -8.24 -15.95 6.28
CA LEU A 43 -7.68 -17.31 6.46
C LEU A 43 -8.46 -18.15 7.48
N ALA A 44 -9.11 -17.52 8.46
CA ALA A 44 -9.90 -18.25 9.47
C ALA A 44 -11.22 -18.80 8.90
N VAL A 45 -11.66 -18.28 7.75
CA VAL A 45 -12.96 -18.61 7.13
C VAL A 45 -12.80 -19.55 5.94
N THR A 46 -11.63 -19.57 5.30
CA THR A 46 -11.35 -20.43 4.15
C THR A 46 -11.07 -21.87 4.56
N GLU A 47 -11.82 -22.83 4.01
CA GLU A 47 -11.50 -24.27 4.14
C GLU A 47 -10.39 -24.71 3.17
N GLU A 48 -10.10 -23.89 2.16
CA GLU A 48 -9.02 -24.11 1.19
C GLU A 48 -7.67 -23.67 1.77
N GLU A 49 -6.61 -24.40 1.42
CA GLU A 49 -5.24 -24.07 1.80
C GLU A 49 -4.79 -22.85 0.97
N VAL A 50 -5.09 -21.65 1.47
CA VAL A 50 -4.64 -20.39 0.88
C VAL A 50 -3.13 -20.30 1.03
N ALA A 51 -2.41 -20.09 -0.07
CA ALA A 51 -0.95 -19.99 -0.08
C ALA A 51 -0.43 -18.62 0.39
N ALA A 52 -1.31 -17.77 0.93
CA ALA A 52 -1.00 -16.41 1.33
C ALA A 52 0.02 -16.36 2.45
N ASP A 53 0.93 -15.40 2.34
CA ASP A 53 2.07 -15.25 3.24
C ASP A 53 2.16 -13.81 3.79
N PRO A 54 1.19 -13.38 4.62
CA PRO A 54 1.22 -12.07 5.23
C PRO A 54 2.32 -11.99 6.31
N PRO A 55 2.90 -10.79 6.56
CA PRO A 55 3.78 -10.55 7.69
C PRO A 55 3.12 -11.01 9.00
N PRO A 56 3.87 -11.63 9.94
CA PRO A 56 3.33 -12.10 11.21
C PRO A 56 2.57 -11.03 12.00
N ALA A 57 2.99 -9.76 11.88
CA ALA A 57 2.33 -8.64 12.54
C ALA A 57 0.89 -8.41 12.05
N LEU A 58 0.51 -8.91 10.88
CA LEU A 58 -0.82 -8.76 10.28
C LEU A 58 -1.72 -10.00 10.44
N GLU A 59 -1.25 -11.06 11.10
CA GLU A 59 -1.94 -12.36 11.22
C GLU A 59 -3.43 -12.20 11.61
N GLN A 60 -3.73 -11.46 12.68
CA GLN A 60 -5.12 -11.29 13.14
C GLN A 60 -6.04 -10.56 12.14
N ILE A 61 -5.47 -9.68 11.31
CA ILE A 61 -6.24 -8.94 10.31
C ILE A 61 -6.45 -9.84 9.08
N GLY A 62 -5.38 -10.50 8.64
CA GLY A 62 -5.42 -11.48 7.56
C GLY A 62 -6.37 -12.64 7.86
N ASP A 63 -6.49 -13.07 9.12
CA ASP A 63 -7.45 -14.10 9.52
C ASP A 63 -8.91 -13.73 9.23
N GLU A 64 -9.25 -12.43 9.24
CA GLU A 64 -10.63 -11.97 9.07
C GLU A 64 -10.94 -11.47 7.66
N LEU A 65 -9.99 -10.81 7.01
CA LEU A 65 -10.17 -10.21 5.69
C LEU A 65 -8.94 -10.48 4.83
N GLY A 66 -9.15 -11.13 3.68
CA GLY A 66 -8.12 -11.31 2.66
C GLY A 66 -7.97 -10.10 1.73
N GLY A 67 -9.02 -9.28 1.60
CA GLY A 67 -9.04 -8.15 0.66
C GLY A 67 -10.43 -7.79 0.17
N ILE A 68 -10.51 -6.92 -0.83
CA ILE A 68 -11.77 -6.46 -1.45
C ILE A 68 -11.62 -6.45 -2.97
N GLU A 69 -12.60 -7.06 -3.63
CA GLU A 69 -12.80 -6.96 -5.07
C GLU A 69 -13.92 -5.96 -5.37
N VAL A 70 -13.73 -5.17 -6.42
CA VAL A 70 -14.77 -4.32 -7.01
C VAL A 70 -14.92 -4.74 -8.47
N ARG A 71 -16.09 -5.29 -8.82
CA ARG A 71 -16.38 -5.80 -10.18
C ARG A 71 -15.34 -6.79 -10.72
N GLY A 72 -14.77 -7.62 -9.83
CA GLY A 72 -13.76 -8.63 -10.16
C GLY A 72 -12.32 -8.09 -10.25
N LEU A 73 -12.11 -6.82 -9.92
CA LEU A 73 -10.78 -6.22 -9.78
C LEU A 73 -10.40 -6.20 -8.31
N THR A 74 -9.25 -6.79 -7.96
CA THR A 74 -8.70 -6.75 -6.60
C THR A 74 -8.17 -5.35 -6.30
N MET A 75 -8.91 -4.59 -5.49
CA MET A 75 -8.57 -3.20 -5.16
C MET A 75 -7.90 -3.06 -3.78
N LEU A 76 -8.06 -4.06 -2.90
CA LEU A 76 -7.37 -4.15 -1.62
C LEU A 76 -6.94 -5.60 -1.41
N THR A 77 -5.72 -5.79 -0.98
CA THR A 77 -5.15 -7.09 -0.65
C THR A 77 -4.50 -7.04 0.74
N LEU A 78 -4.87 -8.01 1.57
CA LEU A 78 -4.32 -8.27 2.90
C LEU A 78 -3.78 -9.70 3.03
N GLN A 79 -3.96 -10.51 1.97
CA GLN A 79 -3.45 -11.86 1.81
C GLN A 79 -2.92 -12.04 0.38
N ILE A 80 -1.67 -11.68 0.17
CA ILE A 80 -0.96 -11.94 -1.10
C ILE A 80 -0.56 -13.42 -1.15
N GLU A 81 -1.03 -14.12 -2.19
CA GLU A 81 -0.58 -15.48 -2.52
C GLU A 81 0.71 -15.48 -3.34
N ASP A 82 0.77 -14.65 -4.39
CA ASP A 82 1.94 -14.51 -5.26
C ASP A 82 2.32 -13.03 -5.34
N ARG A 83 3.59 -12.73 -5.06
CA ARG A 83 4.15 -11.40 -5.31
C ARG A 83 4.56 -11.30 -6.76
N THR A 84 4.17 -10.23 -7.45
CA THR A 84 4.82 -9.96 -8.74
C THR A 84 6.24 -9.47 -8.47
N ASP A 85 7.22 -10.12 -9.10
CA ASP A 85 8.59 -9.61 -9.20
C ASP A 85 8.71 -8.52 -10.28
N VAL A 86 7.61 -8.23 -10.95
CA VAL A 86 7.43 -7.21 -11.98
C VAL A 86 6.64 -6.05 -11.39
N GLY A 87 7.23 -4.86 -11.32
CA GLY A 87 6.59 -3.65 -10.80
C GLY A 87 7.62 -2.62 -10.34
N PRO A 88 7.20 -1.52 -9.69
CA PRO A 88 8.08 -0.44 -9.22
C PRO A 88 8.99 -0.83 -8.02
N TYR A 89 9.14 -2.14 -7.77
CA TYR A 89 9.80 -2.70 -6.60
C TYR A 89 11.32 -2.63 -6.61
N THR A 90 11.93 -2.28 -7.75
CA THR A 90 13.39 -2.19 -7.88
C THR A 90 14.02 -1.33 -6.79
N LEU A 91 13.31 -0.28 -6.34
CA LEU A 91 13.80 0.64 -5.31
C LEU A 91 13.36 0.30 -3.88
N LEU A 92 12.39 -0.60 -3.69
CA LEU A 92 11.75 -0.84 -2.37
C LEU A 92 12.57 -1.74 -1.43
N GLY A 93 13.78 -2.12 -1.84
CA GLY A 93 14.70 -2.92 -1.02
C GLY A 93 14.28 -4.37 -0.86
N ALA A 94 14.56 -4.95 0.31
CA ALA A 94 14.27 -6.36 0.55
C ALA A 94 12.76 -6.60 0.51
N ALA A 95 12.34 -7.71 -0.11
CA ALA A 95 10.93 -8.09 -0.17
C ALA A 95 10.27 -8.14 1.23
N THR A 96 11.01 -8.48 2.27
CA THR A 96 10.50 -8.55 3.65
C THR A 96 10.38 -7.21 4.35
N SER A 97 10.74 -6.10 3.71
CA SER A 97 10.69 -4.74 4.27
C SER A 97 9.43 -3.96 3.89
N PHE A 98 8.55 -4.56 3.07
CA PHE A 98 7.28 -3.97 2.70
C PHE A 98 6.25 -5.04 2.36
N TYR A 99 4.98 -4.69 2.46
CA TYR A 99 3.86 -5.55 2.09
C TYR A 99 2.92 -4.82 1.12
N PRO A 100 2.74 -5.31 -0.11
CA PRO A 100 1.78 -4.71 -1.03
C PRO A 100 0.33 -4.81 -0.49
N LEU A 101 -0.42 -3.73 -0.68
CA LEU A 101 -1.84 -3.60 -0.36
C LEU A 101 -2.70 -3.45 -1.62
N TYR A 102 -2.05 -3.07 -2.72
CA TYR A 102 -2.57 -2.98 -4.08
C TYR A 102 -1.38 -3.02 -5.05
N GLU A 103 -1.51 -3.69 -6.19
CA GLU A 103 -0.42 -3.90 -7.14
C GLU A 103 -0.97 -3.99 -8.57
N THR A 104 -0.30 -3.30 -9.48
CA THR A 104 -0.41 -3.45 -10.93
C THR A 104 0.99 -3.63 -11.52
N PRO A 105 1.13 -3.94 -12.82
CA PRO A 105 2.46 -4.03 -13.44
C PRO A 105 3.28 -2.72 -13.38
N GLU A 106 2.63 -1.58 -13.16
CA GLU A 106 3.24 -0.24 -13.26
C GLU A 106 3.24 0.53 -11.94
N ALA A 107 2.40 0.13 -10.97
CA ALA A 107 2.21 0.86 -9.73
C ALA A 107 1.89 -0.06 -8.55
N ALA A 108 2.11 0.45 -7.32
CA ALA A 108 1.76 -0.27 -6.11
C ALA A 108 1.40 0.67 -4.97
N VAL A 109 0.58 0.18 -4.04
CA VAL A 109 0.46 0.74 -2.69
C VAL A 109 1.06 -0.27 -1.73
N VAL A 110 2.01 0.14 -0.90
CA VAL A 110 2.77 -0.73 0.00
C VAL A 110 2.72 -0.23 1.43
N LEU A 111 2.60 -1.16 2.37
CA LEU A 111 2.83 -0.96 3.79
C LEU A 111 4.31 -1.14 4.09
N ALA A 112 4.96 -0.11 4.63
CA ALA A 112 6.35 -0.21 5.08
C ALA A 112 6.43 -1.08 6.34
N LEU A 113 7.45 -1.92 6.42
CA LEU A 113 7.79 -2.74 7.58
C LEU A 113 9.18 -2.32 8.06
N ASP A 114 9.33 -2.15 9.37
CA ASP A 114 10.67 -1.95 9.95
C ASP A 114 11.45 -3.27 10.06
N GLU A 115 12.67 -3.20 10.60
CA GLU A 115 13.57 -4.35 10.74
C GLU A 115 13.00 -5.49 11.61
N ASP A 116 12.09 -5.15 12.53
CA ASP A 116 11.41 -6.11 13.41
C ASP A 116 10.14 -6.69 12.77
N GLY A 117 9.69 -6.11 11.64
CA GLY A 117 8.48 -6.47 10.91
C GLY A 117 7.24 -5.72 11.37
N ALA A 118 7.40 -4.63 12.11
CA ALA A 118 6.27 -3.86 12.61
C ALA A 118 5.70 -2.99 11.48
N PRO A 119 4.36 -2.98 11.31
CA PRO A 119 3.72 -2.20 10.27
C PRO A 119 3.84 -0.70 10.57
N GLY A 120 4.24 0.06 9.56
CA GLY A 120 4.41 1.50 9.61
C GLY A 120 3.51 2.24 8.64
N ALA A 121 4.05 3.29 8.05
CA ALA A 121 3.38 4.12 7.06
C ALA A 121 3.05 3.36 5.77
N VAL A 122 2.02 3.83 5.07
CA VAL A 122 1.62 3.31 3.76
C VAL A 122 2.06 4.29 2.69
N TYR A 123 2.61 3.78 1.59
CA TYR A 123 3.10 4.55 0.46
C TYR A 123 2.46 4.09 -0.85
N GLY A 124 2.13 5.02 -1.73
CA GLY A 124 1.94 4.72 -3.14
C GLY A 124 3.21 4.98 -3.94
N ILE A 125 3.43 4.18 -4.98
CA ILE A 125 4.52 4.32 -5.94
C ILE A 125 3.97 4.07 -7.35
N GLY A 126 4.10 5.07 -8.21
CA GLY A 126 3.64 5.01 -9.61
C GLY A 126 4.80 4.80 -10.59
N GLU A 127 4.54 5.10 -11.87
CA GLU A 127 5.51 4.96 -12.96
C GLU A 127 6.77 5.81 -12.79
N ASP A 128 6.65 6.96 -12.11
CA ASP A 128 7.75 7.89 -11.86
C ASP A 128 8.66 7.45 -10.71
N LEU A 129 8.35 6.32 -10.07
CA LEU A 129 9.08 5.71 -8.96
C LEU A 129 9.21 6.59 -7.71
N ALA A 130 8.46 7.68 -7.63
CA ALA A 130 8.42 8.51 -6.44
C ALA A 130 7.48 7.92 -5.40
N LEU A 131 7.89 8.02 -4.13
CA LEU A 131 7.07 7.58 -3.01
C LEU A 131 6.12 8.69 -2.58
N GLN A 132 4.85 8.36 -2.48
CA GLN A 132 3.82 9.22 -1.92
C GLN A 132 3.30 8.65 -0.63
N LEU A 133 3.40 9.43 0.44
CA LEU A 133 2.88 9.05 1.75
C LEU A 133 1.36 8.95 1.71
N ALA A 134 0.82 7.74 1.58
CA ALA A 134 -0.60 7.48 1.46
C ALA A 134 -1.30 7.56 2.83
N ALA A 135 -0.69 7.04 3.87
CA ALA A 135 -1.26 7.10 5.20
C ALA A 135 -0.21 6.95 6.28
N ASP A 136 -0.59 7.39 7.48
CA ASP A 136 0.28 7.35 8.63
C ASP A 136 0.54 5.93 9.15
N ASP A 137 -0.45 5.05 8.95
CA ASP A 137 -0.45 3.64 9.30
C ASP A 137 -1.52 2.88 8.48
N LEU A 138 -1.60 1.57 8.67
CA LEU A 138 -2.59 0.71 7.99
C LEU A 138 -4.04 1.11 8.30
N ALA A 139 -4.35 1.51 9.53
CA ALA A 139 -5.73 1.87 9.92
C ALA A 139 -6.18 3.13 9.16
N ALA A 140 -5.33 4.16 9.11
CA ALA A 140 -5.58 5.38 8.36
C ALA A 140 -5.70 5.11 6.85
N TYR A 141 -4.93 4.17 6.30
CA TYR A 141 -5.07 3.77 4.90
C TYR A 141 -6.42 3.08 4.64
N LEU A 142 -6.81 2.13 5.49
CA LEU A 142 -8.07 1.41 5.35
C LEU A 142 -9.28 2.36 5.44
N GLU A 143 -9.21 3.41 6.27
CA GLU A 143 -10.28 4.43 6.33
C GLU A 143 -10.36 5.24 5.04
N ARG A 144 -9.21 5.66 4.47
CA ARG A 144 -9.16 6.31 3.16
C ARG A 144 -9.70 5.40 2.05
N PHE A 145 -9.37 4.11 2.10
CA PHE A 145 -9.91 3.12 1.17
C PHE A 145 -11.43 2.97 1.33
N ALA A 146 -11.93 2.90 2.56
CA ALA A 146 -13.37 2.80 2.83
C ALA A 146 -14.15 4.04 2.33
N ASP A 147 -13.60 5.25 2.53
CA ASP A 147 -14.18 6.49 2.01
C ASP A 147 -14.26 6.48 0.47
N ALA A 148 -13.18 6.06 -0.20
CA ALA A 148 -13.15 5.97 -1.66
C ALA A 148 -14.08 4.87 -2.20
N LEU A 149 -14.11 3.72 -1.53
CA LEU A 149 -15.00 2.61 -1.88
C LEU A 149 -16.47 3.04 -1.76
N GLU A 150 -16.86 3.72 -0.68
CA GLU A 150 -18.22 4.24 -0.50
C GLU A 150 -18.60 5.20 -1.62
N ALA A 151 -17.74 6.17 -1.94
CA ALA A 151 -17.99 7.11 -3.05
C ALA A 151 -18.13 6.41 -4.41
N THR A 152 -17.26 5.44 -4.70
CA THR A 152 -17.32 4.63 -5.92
C THR A 152 -18.61 3.84 -6.00
N LEU A 153 -18.99 3.13 -4.93
CA LEU A 153 -20.19 2.29 -4.89
C LEU A 153 -21.48 3.11 -4.97
N ASP A 154 -21.53 4.28 -4.34
CA ASP A 154 -22.64 5.23 -4.48
C ASP A 154 -22.77 5.74 -5.92
N ALA A 155 -21.65 6.08 -6.56
CA ALA A 155 -21.64 6.52 -7.95
C ALA A 155 -22.09 5.40 -8.91
N LEU A 156 -21.66 4.17 -8.68
CA LEU A 156 -22.10 3.00 -9.45
C LEU A 156 -23.59 2.72 -9.24
N ALA A 157 -24.09 2.79 -8.01
CA ALA A 157 -25.51 2.62 -7.71
C ALA A 157 -26.37 3.69 -8.39
N ALA A 158 -25.91 4.93 -8.46
CA ALA A 158 -26.61 6.03 -9.14
C ALA A 158 -26.75 5.84 -10.66
N ARG A 159 -25.94 4.98 -11.28
CA ARG A 159 -26.02 4.64 -12.71
C ARG A 159 -27.19 3.70 -13.04
N GLY A 160 -27.78 3.06 -12.03
CA GLY A 160 -28.80 2.03 -12.19
C GLY A 160 -28.25 0.60 -12.06
N PRO A 161 -29.11 -0.41 -12.24
CA PRO A 161 -28.76 -1.82 -12.04
C PRO A 161 -27.63 -2.29 -12.95
N ALA A 162 -26.74 -3.15 -12.44
CA ALA A 162 -25.60 -3.63 -13.21
C ALA A 162 -25.99 -4.35 -14.53
N ALA A 163 -27.17 -4.97 -14.56
CA ALA A 163 -27.70 -5.66 -15.74
C ALA A 163 -28.05 -4.72 -16.92
N GLU A 164 -28.12 -3.41 -16.68
CA GLU A 164 -28.42 -2.41 -17.72
C GLU A 164 -27.15 -1.82 -18.37
N ASP A 165 -25.97 -2.05 -17.78
CA ASP A 165 -24.68 -1.71 -18.38
C ASP A 165 -24.25 -2.75 -19.43
N SER A 166 -23.43 -2.34 -20.41
CA SER A 166 -22.73 -3.30 -21.26
C SER A 166 -21.67 -4.06 -20.47
N GLU A 167 -21.32 -5.27 -20.92
CA GLU A 167 -20.51 -6.26 -20.17
C GLU A 167 -19.27 -5.71 -19.45
N SER A 168 -18.51 -4.77 -20.04
CA SER A 168 -17.34 -4.14 -19.39
C SER A 168 -17.57 -2.75 -18.82
N ALA A 169 -18.61 -2.03 -19.25
CA ALA A 169 -18.72 -0.59 -18.99
C ALA A 169 -18.82 -0.24 -17.50
N ARG A 170 -19.38 -1.15 -16.71
CA ARG A 170 -19.47 -0.99 -15.26
C ARG A 170 -18.16 -1.28 -14.55
N THR A 171 -17.40 -2.26 -15.04
CA THR A 171 -16.05 -2.56 -14.54
C THR A 171 -15.10 -1.41 -14.86
N ASP A 172 -15.11 -0.91 -16.10
CA ASP A 172 -14.32 0.25 -16.52
C ASP A 172 -14.68 1.50 -15.69
N ALA A 173 -15.98 1.69 -15.39
CA ALA A 173 -16.41 2.78 -14.52
C ALA A 173 -15.94 2.61 -13.08
N ALA A 174 -15.96 1.38 -12.54
CA ALA A 174 -15.50 1.09 -11.19
C ALA A 174 -14.00 1.37 -11.02
N GLU A 175 -13.19 0.93 -11.99
CA GLU A 175 -11.76 1.22 -12.06
C GLU A 175 -11.50 2.73 -12.11
N GLN A 176 -12.15 3.43 -13.04
CA GLN A 176 -12.01 4.89 -13.18
C GLN A 176 -12.41 5.65 -11.91
N LEU A 177 -13.47 5.23 -11.23
CA LEU A 177 -13.93 5.86 -9.99
C LEU A 177 -12.96 5.59 -8.83
N MET A 178 -12.41 4.38 -8.70
CA MET A 178 -11.38 4.09 -7.70
C MET A 178 -10.10 4.86 -7.97
N ASP A 179 -9.71 5.04 -9.24
CA ASP A 179 -8.59 5.92 -9.61
C ASP A 179 -8.87 7.36 -9.21
N GLU A 180 -10.05 7.88 -9.53
CA GLU A 180 -10.46 9.24 -9.19
C GLU A 180 -10.49 9.48 -7.67
N HIS A 181 -11.04 8.54 -6.91
CA HIS A 181 -11.28 8.72 -5.47
C HIS A 181 -10.09 8.31 -4.59
N LEU A 182 -9.16 7.50 -5.11
CA LEU A 182 -8.05 6.97 -4.33
C LEU A 182 -6.73 6.95 -5.10
N PHE A 183 -6.63 6.10 -6.12
CA PHE A 183 -5.32 5.68 -6.62
C PHE A 183 -4.57 6.79 -7.35
N ALA A 184 -5.24 7.67 -8.10
CA ALA A 184 -4.55 8.77 -8.77
C ALA A 184 -3.78 9.66 -7.77
N ALA A 185 -4.37 9.92 -6.61
CA ALA A 185 -3.75 10.73 -5.57
C ALA A 185 -2.66 9.98 -4.76
N LEU A 186 -2.71 8.66 -4.70
CA LEU A 186 -1.69 7.84 -4.03
C LEU A 186 -0.50 7.54 -4.95
N LEU A 187 -0.76 7.41 -6.25
CA LEU A 187 0.21 6.99 -7.26
C LEU A 187 0.81 8.16 -8.03
N GLY A 188 0.39 9.41 -7.74
CA GLY A 188 0.97 10.62 -8.32
C GLY A 188 0.48 10.96 -9.71
N MET A 189 -0.66 10.40 -10.10
CA MET A 189 -1.24 10.60 -11.42
C MET A 189 -2.10 11.87 -11.50
N THR A 190 -2.27 12.61 -10.40
CA THR A 190 -3.05 13.84 -10.41
C THR A 190 -2.21 15.06 -10.77
N ASP A 191 -2.69 15.84 -11.75
CA ASP A 191 -2.19 17.20 -12.05
C ASP A 191 -2.61 18.26 -10.99
N SER A 192 -3.19 17.83 -9.88
CA SER A 192 -3.66 18.73 -8.81
C SER A 192 -2.48 19.33 -8.04
N ALA A 193 -2.78 20.30 -7.15
CA ALA A 193 -1.80 21.14 -6.44
C ALA A 193 -0.53 20.37 -6.03
N PRO A 194 0.67 20.95 -6.23
CA PRO A 194 1.92 20.22 -6.07
C PRO A 194 2.00 19.60 -4.68
N ALA A 195 2.24 18.29 -4.66
CA ALA A 195 2.53 17.55 -3.44
C ALA A 195 3.65 18.26 -2.66
N LEU A 196 3.61 18.19 -1.33
CA LEU A 196 4.74 18.65 -0.53
C LEU A 196 5.93 17.74 -0.84
N GLU A 197 6.90 18.26 -1.58
CA GLU A 197 8.16 17.56 -1.84
C GLU A 197 9.01 17.58 -0.57
N VAL A 198 9.36 16.38 -0.10
CA VAL A 198 10.28 16.15 1.01
C VAL A 198 11.65 15.86 0.40
N PRO A 199 12.64 16.75 0.59
CA PRO A 199 13.92 16.62 -0.08
C PRO A 199 14.72 15.46 0.50
N LEU A 200 15.48 14.79 -0.36
CA LEU A 200 16.57 13.91 0.02
C LEU A 200 17.74 14.75 0.54
N GLN A 201 18.23 14.41 1.73
CA GLN A 201 19.27 15.14 2.45
C GLN A 201 20.52 14.29 2.60
N ASP A 202 21.69 14.94 2.64
CA ASP A 202 22.95 14.28 3.02
C ASP A 202 22.83 13.78 4.48
N PRO A 203 23.06 12.47 4.73
CA PRO A 203 22.97 11.87 6.06
C PRO A 203 23.80 12.60 7.13
N ALA A 204 24.93 13.20 6.75
CA ALA A 204 25.82 13.91 7.67
C ALA A 204 25.22 15.20 8.24
N VAL A 205 24.21 15.77 7.57
CA VAL A 205 23.59 17.05 7.97
C VAL A 205 22.10 16.92 8.30
N ALA A 206 21.48 15.77 8.00
CA ALA A 206 20.07 15.51 8.26
C ALA A 206 19.69 15.47 9.76
N GLY A 207 20.66 15.27 10.65
CA GLY A 207 20.43 15.22 12.09
C GLY A 207 19.60 14.00 12.54
N ILE A 208 19.66 12.92 11.76
CA ILE A 208 18.98 11.66 12.05
C ILE A 208 20.03 10.65 12.51
N ASP A 209 19.85 10.14 13.73
CA ASP A 209 20.72 9.13 14.31
C ASP A 209 20.29 7.73 13.88
N GLY A 210 21.21 6.76 13.94
CA GLY A 210 20.89 5.35 13.71
C GLY A 210 20.63 4.95 12.25
N LEU A 211 20.99 5.80 11.29
CA LEU A 211 20.87 5.48 9.87
C LEU A 211 21.69 4.22 9.50
N PRO A 212 21.16 3.35 8.62
CA PRO A 212 21.89 2.17 8.18
C PRO A 212 23.24 2.52 7.56
N ALA A 213 24.22 1.62 7.73
CA ALA A 213 25.52 1.80 7.11
C ALA A 213 25.39 1.83 5.57
N GLY A 214 26.07 2.76 4.92
CA GLY A 214 25.99 2.93 3.46
C GLY A 214 24.83 3.82 2.98
N THR A 215 24.12 4.51 3.89
CA THR A 215 23.13 5.53 3.52
C THR A 215 23.77 6.64 2.67
N LEU A 216 23.20 6.88 1.50
CA LEU A 216 23.60 7.90 0.52
C LEU A 216 22.74 9.18 0.66
N ALA A 217 21.45 9.01 0.95
CA ALA A 217 20.53 10.09 1.30
C ALA A 217 19.46 9.64 2.27
N VAL A 218 18.81 10.61 2.89
CA VAL A 218 17.67 10.38 3.76
C VAL A 218 16.55 11.38 3.51
N ALA A 219 15.31 10.91 3.52
CA ALA A 219 14.10 11.74 3.61
C ALA A 219 13.43 11.55 4.97
N ASP A 220 13.03 12.66 5.61
CA ASP A 220 12.34 12.66 6.91
C ASP A 220 10.88 13.08 6.73
N LEU A 221 9.97 12.13 6.88
CA LEU A 221 8.53 12.30 6.77
C LEU A 221 7.82 12.27 8.12
N ARG A 222 8.54 12.28 9.25
CA ARG A 222 7.91 12.18 10.59
C ARG A 222 6.92 13.30 10.88
N THR A 223 7.09 14.46 10.23
CA THR A 223 6.17 15.60 10.33
C THR A 223 5.47 15.93 9.01
N ALA A 224 5.64 15.09 7.99
CA ALA A 224 5.05 15.32 6.68
C ALA A 224 3.57 14.88 6.67
N PRO A 225 2.67 15.64 6.03
CA PRO A 225 1.28 15.25 5.88
C PRO A 225 1.14 14.11 4.86
N ALA A 226 0.03 13.37 4.93
CA ALA A 226 -0.36 12.48 3.85
C ALA A 226 -0.44 13.25 2.50
N GLY A 227 0.01 12.62 1.42
CA GLY A 227 0.22 13.22 0.11
C GLY A 227 1.60 13.87 -0.07
N ALA A 228 2.45 13.90 0.96
CA ALA A 228 3.86 14.28 0.79
C ALA A 228 4.59 13.29 -0.13
N ARG A 229 5.53 13.80 -0.92
CA ARG A 229 6.23 13.07 -1.97
C ARG A 229 7.73 13.07 -1.74
N VAL A 230 8.38 11.94 -1.99
CA VAL A 230 9.84 11.81 -2.07
C VAL A 230 10.19 11.32 -3.45
N ASP A 231 10.94 12.12 -4.21
CA ASP A 231 11.51 11.70 -5.48
C ASP A 231 12.82 10.95 -5.22
N LEU A 232 12.78 9.62 -5.38
CA LEU A 232 13.93 8.76 -5.14
C LEU A 232 15.02 8.91 -6.21
N MET A 233 14.68 9.47 -7.38
CA MET A 233 15.57 9.60 -8.53
C MET A 233 16.27 10.95 -8.59
N GLU A 234 15.88 11.92 -7.75
CA GLU A 234 16.48 13.27 -7.74
C GLU A 234 17.91 13.29 -7.17
N ILE A 235 18.33 12.26 -6.44
CA ILE A 235 19.68 12.19 -5.88
C ILE A 235 20.75 11.80 -6.92
N GLU A 236 21.82 12.59 -6.98
CA GLU A 236 23.08 12.19 -7.61
C GLU A 236 23.82 11.15 -6.74
N VAL A 237 23.57 9.86 -6.98
CA VAL A 237 24.28 8.75 -6.32
C VAL A 237 25.52 8.32 -7.12
N PRO A 238 26.60 7.87 -6.45
CA PRO A 238 27.68 7.16 -7.12
C PRO A 238 27.20 5.77 -7.58
N GLY A 239 27.32 5.45 -8.88
CA GLY A 239 26.98 4.12 -9.42
C GLY A 239 25.75 4.14 -10.34
N ASP A 240 25.13 2.98 -10.53
CA ASP A 240 23.85 2.87 -11.24
C ASP A 240 22.70 3.20 -10.26
N PRO A 241 21.87 4.23 -10.52
CA PRO A 241 20.71 4.55 -9.68
C PRO A 241 19.75 3.37 -9.49
N LEU A 242 19.68 2.43 -10.45
CA LEU A 242 18.83 1.25 -10.35
C LEU A 242 19.37 0.17 -9.40
N GLU A 243 20.63 0.27 -8.99
CA GLU A 243 21.21 -0.57 -7.93
C GLU A 243 20.93 0.01 -6.52
N THR A 244 20.32 1.20 -6.44
CA THR A 244 19.90 1.76 -5.16
C THR A 244 18.63 1.10 -4.65
N HIS A 245 18.52 1.05 -3.34
CA HIS A 245 17.35 0.56 -2.65
C HIS A 245 17.09 1.39 -1.39
N ILE A 246 15.86 1.34 -0.89
CA ILE A 246 15.51 2.03 0.34
C ILE A 246 15.52 1.09 1.55
N ALA A 247 15.79 1.68 2.71
CA ALA A 247 15.53 1.10 4.01
C ALA A 247 14.57 2.00 4.79
N TRP A 248 13.63 1.37 5.46
CA TRP A 248 12.62 2.01 6.29
C TRP A 248 13.10 2.07 7.74
N SER A 249 12.89 3.21 8.39
CA SER A 249 13.05 3.35 9.83
C SER A 249 11.96 4.27 10.38
N GLU A 250 11.83 4.35 11.71
CA GLU A 250 10.80 5.16 12.37
C GLU A 250 9.40 4.84 11.84
N ARG A 251 9.07 3.54 11.77
CA ARG A 251 7.81 3.02 11.19
C ARG A 251 7.58 3.50 9.75
N GLY A 252 8.63 3.44 8.94
CA GLY A 252 8.60 3.87 7.55
C GLY A 252 8.55 5.38 7.34
N ARG A 253 8.72 6.21 8.37
CA ARG A 253 8.73 7.68 8.23
C ARG A 253 10.09 8.28 7.95
N VAL A 254 11.14 7.50 8.12
CA VAL A 254 12.48 7.87 7.68
C VAL A 254 12.88 6.89 6.60
N ILE A 255 13.15 7.42 5.41
CA ILE A 255 13.53 6.65 4.23
C ILE A 255 15.01 6.91 4.00
N ALA A 256 15.83 5.86 4.15
CA ALA A 256 17.24 5.90 3.83
C ALA A 256 17.47 5.28 2.45
N VAL A 257 18.10 6.02 1.53
CA VAL A 257 18.55 5.51 0.23
C VAL A 257 19.93 4.89 0.41
N LEU A 258 20.07 3.62 0.05
CA LEU A 258 21.29 2.82 0.16
C LEU A 258 21.85 2.52 -1.23
N GLY A 259 23.18 2.46 -1.33
CA GLY A 259 23.87 1.96 -2.54
C GLY A 259 23.90 0.43 -2.60
N GLY A 260 23.98 -0.11 -3.81
CA GLY A 260 24.17 -1.55 -4.09
C GLY A 260 25.59 -2.05 -3.89
#